data_AF-A0A0V1G007-F1
#
_entry.id   AF-A0A0V1G007-F1
#
_cell.length_a   1.000
_cell.length_b   1.000
_cell.length_c   1.000
_cell.angle_alpha   90.00
_cell.angle_beta   90.00
_cell.angle_gamma   90.00
#
_symmetry.space_group_name_H-M   'P 1'
#
loop_
_entity.id
_entity.type
_entity.pdbx_description
1 polymer ?
#
loop_
_entity_poly.entity_id
_entity_poly.type
_entity_poly.pdbx_seq_one_letter_code
_entity_poly.pdbx_strand_id
1 'polypeptide(L)' 'LLDQKMAFGGSNDPCLIGVLRAVGKISPEENAHYTEKLCKFFHQQLDILQQRVLEDACFVITH' A
#
# COMPACT_ATOMS: atom_id res chain seq x y z
N LEU A 1 -8.57 19.76 2.31
CA LEU A 1 -7.90 18.60 1.68
C LEU A 1 -8.86 18.03 0.67
N LEU A 2 -8.48 17.94 -0.60
CA LEU A 2 -9.30 17.34 -1.64
C LEU A 2 -9.02 15.84 -1.65
N ASP A 3 -10.08 15.03 -1.62
CA ASP A 3 -9.95 13.58 -1.80
C ASP A 3 -9.31 13.30 -3.17
N GLN A 4 -8.29 12.46 -3.17
CA GLN A 4 -7.60 12.09 -4.40
C GLN A 4 -8.51 11.17 -5.20
N LYS A 5 -8.85 11.57 -6.43
CA LYS A 5 -9.69 10.75 -7.30
C LYS A 5 -8.87 9.54 -7.78
N MET A 6 -9.27 8.35 -7.37
CA MET A 6 -8.59 7.09 -7.70
C MET A 6 -9.58 6.12 -8.32
N ALA A 7 -9.10 5.33 -9.29
CA ALA A 7 -9.84 4.24 -9.87
C ALA A 7 -8.96 2.99 -9.88
N PHE A 8 -9.52 1.86 -9.46
CA PHE A 8 -8.84 0.57 -9.42
C PHE A 8 -9.67 -0.46 -10.17
N GLY A 9 -9.08 -1.12 -11.17
CA GLY A 9 -9.80 -2.08 -12.02
C GLY A 9 -10.99 -1.48 -12.77
N GLY A 10 -10.97 -0.17 -13.07
CA GLY A 10 -12.06 0.54 -13.74
C GLY A 10 -13.22 0.98 -12.84
N SER A 11 -13.16 0.70 -11.53
CA SER A 11 -14.15 1.15 -10.54
C SER A 11 -13.60 2.27 -9.65
N ASN A 12 -14.49 3.17 -9.22
CA ASN A 12 -14.21 4.25 -8.27
C ASN A 12 -14.54 3.89 -6.81
N ASP A 13 -14.83 2.62 -6.50
CA ASP A 13 -15.01 2.21 -5.10
C ASP A 13 -13.71 2.49 -4.32
N PRO A 14 -13.76 2.59 -2.97
CA PRO A 14 -12.58 2.87 -2.16
C PRO A 14 -11.41 1.95 -2.50
N CYS A 15 -10.26 2.57 -2.76
CA CYS A 15 -9.00 1.88 -3.04
C CYS A 15 -7.84 2.70 -2.46
N LEU A 16 -6.69 2.07 -2.30
CA LEU A 16 -5.50 2.69 -1.74
C LEU A 16 -4.28 2.37 -2.59
N ILE A 17 -3.45 3.38 -2.83
CA ILE A 17 -2.11 3.21 -3.36
C ILE A 17 -1.10 3.74 -2.35
N GLY A 18 -0.10 2.92 -2.03
CA GLY A 18 0.94 3.23 -1.05
C GLY A 18 2.32 2.95 -1.62
N VAL A 19 3.28 3.83 -1.31
CA VAL A 19 4.69 3.60 -1.66
C VAL A 19 5.48 3.40 -0.38
N LEU A 20 6.00 2.19 -0.18
CA LEU A 20 6.85 1.87 0.96
C LEU A 20 8.31 2.15 0.59
N ARG A 21 8.96 3.07 1.30
CA ARG A 21 10.38 3.39 1.13
C ARG A 21 11.14 3.05 2.40
N ALA A 22 12.16 2.22 2.27
CA ALA A 22 13.06 1.88 3.37
C ALA A 22 14.52 1.82 2.89
N VAL A 23 15.43 2.10 3.82
CA VAL A 23 16.88 1.92 3.65
C VAL A 23 17.24 0.58 4.30
N GLY A 24 17.62 -0.42 3.50
CA GLY A 24 17.71 -1.80 3.99
C GLY A 24 16.33 -2.46 4.13
N LYS A 25 16.30 -3.74 4.52
CA LYS A 25 15.09 -4.47 4.93
C LYS A 25 13.93 -4.50 3.93
N ILE A 26 14.25 -4.45 2.65
CA ILE A 26 13.31 -4.70 1.55
C ILE A 26 13.77 -6.00 0.90
N SER A 27 13.03 -7.06 1.20
CA SER A 27 13.12 -8.37 0.59
C SER A 27 11.71 -8.84 0.27
N PRO A 28 11.52 -9.85 -0.60
CA PRO A 28 10.18 -10.39 -0.88
C PRO A 28 9.43 -10.83 0.38
N GLU A 29 10.15 -11.42 1.34
CA GLU A 29 9.61 -11.88 2.62
C GLU A 29 9.20 -10.72 3.54
N GLU A 30 10.07 -9.72 3.69
CA GLU A 30 9.77 -8.53 4.48
C GLU A 30 8.64 -7.70 3.86
N ASN A 31 8.63 -7.56 2.53
CA ASN A 31 7.56 -6.88 1.81
C ASN A 31 6.22 -7.57 2.06
N ALA A 32 6.13 -8.89 1.92
CA ALA A 32 4.90 -9.62 2.20
C ALA A 32 4.41 -9.40 3.65
N HIS A 33 5.32 -9.38 4.62
CA HIS A 33 4.99 -9.10 6.02
C HIS A 33 4.52 -7.66 6.25
N TYR A 34 5.15 -6.68 5.61
CA TYR A 34 4.72 -5.29 5.67
C TYR A 34 3.36 -5.09 5.00
N THR A 35 3.17 -5.65 3.81
CA THR A 35 1.90 -5.62 3.07
C THR A 35 0.77 -6.19 3.91
N GLU A 36 0.96 -7.34 4.56
CA GLU A 36 -0.07 -7.94 5.41
C GLU A 36 -0.47 -7.00 6.56
N LYS A 37 0.51 -6.41 7.25
CA LYS A 37 0.25 -5.47 8.36
C LYS A 37 -0.45 -4.20 7.90
N LEU A 38 0.00 -3.62 6.79
CA LEU A 38 -0.57 -2.40 6.21
C LEU A 38 -1.98 -2.66 5.71
N CYS A 39 -2.22 -3.74 4.98
CA CYS A 39 -3.56 -4.14 4.53
C CYS A 39 -4.51 -4.33 5.71
N LYS A 40 -4.09 -5.03 6.78
CA LYS A 40 -4.90 -5.19 8.00
C LYS A 40 -5.23 -3.86 8.65
N PHE A 41 -4.25 -2.96 8.77
CA PHE A 41 -4.45 -1.64 9.35
C PHE A 41 -5.43 -0.79 8.53
N PHE A 42 -5.27 -0.74 7.20
CA PHE A 42 -6.16 0.03 6.33
C PHE A 42 -7.57 -0.56 6.26
N HIS A 43 -7.71 -1.88 6.29
CA HIS A 43 -9.01 -2.52 6.40
C HIS A 43 -9.74 -2.10 7.69
N GLN A 44 -9.03 -2.09 8.83
CA GLN A 44 -9.63 -1.71 10.12
C GLN A 44 -9.99 -0.23 10.22
N GLN A 45 -9.19 0.66 9.62
CA GLN A 45 -9.38 2.11 9.76
C GLN A 45 -10.26 2.72 8.67
N LEU A 46 -10.21 2.18 7.46
CA LEU A 46 -10.80 2.77 6.26
C LEU A 46 -11.80 1.85 5.54
N ASP A 47 -12.00 0.63 6.04
CA ASP A 47 -12.87 -0.40 5.44
C ASP A 47 -12.51 -0.73 3.98
N ILE A 48 -11.21 -0.59 3.63
CA ILE A 48 -10.71 -0.91 2.28
C ILE A 48 -10.40 -2.40 2.22
N LEU A 49 -10.89 -3.07 1.19
CA LEU A 49 -10.58 -4.47 0.92
C LEU A 49 -9.12 -4.63 0.50
N GLN A 50 -8.44 -5.65 1.03
CA GLN A 50 -7.04 -5.97 0.68
C GLN A 50 -6.82 -6.09 -0.84
N GLN A 51 -7.81 -6.60 -1.58
CA GLN A 51 -7.73 -6.74 -3.04
C GLN A 51 -7.69 -5.41 -3.81
N ARG A 52 -7.95 -4.29 -3.13
CA ARG A 52 -7.98 -2.93 -3.70
C ARG A 52 -6.86 -2.04 -3.14
N VAL A 53 -5.85 -2.67 -2.53
CA VAL A 53 -4.63 -2.02 -2.07
C VAL A 53 -3.52 -2.37 -3.05
N LEU A 54 -2.92 -1.35 -3.66
CA LEU A 54 -1.73 -1.49 -4.48
C LEU A 54 -0.53 -0.93 -3.72
N GLU A 55 0.43 -1.79 -3.39
CA GLU A 55 1.68 -1.38 -2.76
C GLU A 55 2.83 -1.44 -3.75
N ASP A 56 3.57 -0.34 -3.84
CA ASP A 56 4.83 -0.26 -4.56
C ASP A 56 5.97 -0.12 -3.56
N ALA A 57 6.82 -1.15 -3.44
CA ALA A 57 7.93 -1.18 -2.52
C ALA A 57 9.22 -0.73 -3.22
N CYS A 58 9.82 0.36 -2.74
CA CYS A 58 10.99 0.98 -3.36
C CYS A 58 12.16 1.01 -2.38
N PHE A 59 13.27 0.36 -2.75
CA PHE A 59 14.52 0.39 -1.99
C PHE A 59 15.28 1.68 -2.25
N VAL A 60 15.54 2.46 -1.20
CA VAL A 60 16.28 3.72 -1.32
C VAL A 60 17.71 3.51 -0.86
N ILE A 61 18.66 3.60 -1.80
CA ILE A 61 20.10 3.70 -1.48
C ILE A 61 20.40 5.18 -1.22
N THR A 62 20.67 5.53 0.03
CA THR A 62 21.20 6.85 0.38
C THR A 62 22.69 6.86 0.06
N HIS A 63 23.11 7.71 -0.89
CA HIS A 63 24.51 7.98 -1.21
C HIS A 63 25.19 8.87 -0.16
#